data_AF-A0A089ZGH5-F1
#
_entry.id   AF-A0A089ZGH5-F1
#
_cell.length_a   1.000
_cell.length_b   1.000
_cell.length_c   1.000
_cell.angle_alpha   90.00
_cell.angle_beta   90.00
_cell.angle_gamma   90.00
#
_symmetry.space_group_name_H-M   'P 1'
#
loop_
_entity.id
_entity.type
_entity.pdbx_description
1 polymer ?
#
loop_
_entity_poly.entity_id
_entity_poly.type
_entity_poly.pdbx_seq_one_letter_code
_entity_poly.pdbx_strand_id
1 'polypeptide(L)'
;MDEKGYTITPMAFLLLIPVIIFAVAFGDIVNEINQYSTITIGSDVTGGTVSSIYSAIKDGAGDSGRYAAYNASRKVIDDQVFLTDSKDYVKQIVTDQLNAHVIDACSKLSQETGRTIYINNVLIPTNTTNTTFDATFEKEDIEVTQVDPYGNGDPFGYYVVVKSGVPIKVVQEGQVYEGTLPEITGYAPIIGIEDPYIWIKTSFRKRDVIYDYPHYEKNYLGNVDYHFDDNITITEVQHLWDCLNGTDNPQNLSLLPQYFPDPAGLNFFERLEGKQISGENNESRMSTFIIGNPLSDVYQSKTISAIDHEYFAGVTGTRITINGTVTFNDPAGKPFYLSSAYKNYFSLLSNYDI
;
A
#
# COMPACT_ATOMS: atom_id res chain seq x y z
N MET A 1 -16.19 -46.04 -39.53
CA MET A 1 -16.20 -44.57 -39.52
C MET A 1 -15.52 -44.17 -38.23
N ASP A 2 -14.33 -43.58 -38.34
CA ASP A 2 -13.44 -43.30 -37.21
C ASP A 2 -14.01 -42.24 -36.26
N GLU A 3 -13.99 -42.58 -34.97
CA GLU A 3 -14.12 -41.67 -33.84
C GLU A 3 -12.81 -40.90 -33.64
N LYS A 4 -12.79 -39.58 -33.90
CA LYS A 4 -11.74 -38.67 -33.39
C LYS A 4 -12.35 -37.28 -33.09
N GLY A 5 -13.05 -37.18 -31.97
CA GLY A 5 -13.32 -35.90 -31.31
C GLY A 5 -12.08 -35.46 -30.54
N TYR A 6 -11.53 -34.30 -30.91
CA TYR A 6 -10.31 -33.73 -30.37
C TYR A 6 -10.40 -33.46 -28.86
N THR A 7 -9.70 -34.27 -28.06
CA THR A 7 -9.29 -33.95 -26.68
C THR A 7 -8.01 -33.12 -26.70
N ILE A 8 -8.14 -31.80 -26.85
CA ILE A 8 -7.05 -30.85 -26.59
C ILE A 8 -7.57 -29.81 -25.61
N THR A 9 -7.60 -30.09 -24.30
CA THR A 9 -7.99 -29.04 -23.32
C THR A 9 -7.61 -29.27 -21.85
N PRO A 10 -6.66 -30.18 -21.50
CA PRO A 10 -5.95 -30.00 -20.22
C PRO A 10 -4.42 -29.84 -20.34
N MET A 11 -3.77 -30.52 -21.29
CA MET A 11 -2.29 -30.48 -21.40
C MET A 11 -1.74 -29.14 -21.93
N ALA A 12 -2.49 -28.43 -22.78
CA ALA A 12 -2.08 -27.11 -23.27
C ALA A 12 -2.11 -26.05 -22.14
N PHE A 13 -3.03 -26.18 -21.19
CA PHE A 13 -3.13 -25.30 -20.02
C PHE A 13 -1.99 -25.56 -19.03
N LEU A 14 -1.64 -26.83 -18.81
CA LEU A 14 -0.47 -27.23 -18.03
C LEU A 14 0.87 -26.79 -18.66
N LEU A 15 0.95 -26.62 -19.98
CA LEU A 15 2.12 -26.07 -20.67
C LEU A 15 2.22 -24.54 -20.57
N LEU A 16 1.10 -23.84 -20.33
CA LEU A 16 1.06 -22.39 -20.15
C LEU A 16 1.47 -21.95 -18.73
N ILE A 17 1.21 -22.77 -17.71
CA ILE A 17 1.55 -22.44 -16.31
C ILE A 17 3.08 -22.18 -16.14
N PRO A 18 3.98 -23.04 -16.65
CA PRO A 18 5.42 -22.76 -16.60
C PRO A 18 5.80 -21.51 -17.39
N VAL A 19 5.17 -21.26 -18.54
CA VAL A 19 5.48 -20.08 -19.39
C VAL A 19 5.04 -18.79 -18.71
N ILE A 20 3.92 -18.77 -18.02
CA ILE A 20 3.44 -17.61 -17.25
C ILE A 20 4.32 -17.40 -16.02
N ILE A 21 4.69 -18.46 -15.30
CA ILE A 21 5.61 -18.36 -14.15
C ILE A 21 6.99 -17.87 -14.62
N PHE A 22 7.50 -18.40 -15.74
CA PHE A 22 8.72 -17.89 -16.35
C PHE A 22 8.54 -16.45 -16.83
N ALA A 23 7.41 -16.04 -17.39
CA ALA A 23 7.20 -14.66 -17.85
C ALA A 23 7.07 -13.65 -16.70
N VAL A 24 6.47 -14.03 -15.56
CA VAL A 24 6.41 -13.19 -14.35
C VAL A 24 7.80 -13.09 -13.72
N ALA A 25 8.50 -14.22 -13.56
CA ALA A 25 9.86 -14.23 -13.04
C ALA A 25 10.86 -13.53 -13.98
N PHE A 26 10.72 -13.70 -15.30
CA PHE A 26 11.50 -12.96 -16.30
C PHE A 26 11.06 -11.50 -16.39
N GLY A 27 9.82 -11.12 -16.09
CA GLY A 27 9.40 -9.72 -16.04
C GLY A 27 10.14 -8.96 -14.94
N ASP A 28 10.19 -9.56 -13.74
CA ASP A 28 10.93 -9.01 -12.59
C ASP A 28 12.44 -9.05 -12.84
N ILE A 29 12.97 -10.17 -13.36
CA ILE A 29 14.39 -10.30 -13.70
C ILE A 29 14.79 -9.40 -14.89
N VAL A 30 13.93 -9.16 -15.88
CA VAL A 30 14.20 -8.28 -17.03
C VAL A 30 14.07 -6.82 -16.62
N ASN A 31 13.19 -6.47 -15.69
CA ASN A 31 13.17 -5.11 -15.13
C ASN A 31 14.42 -4.88 -14.27
N GLU A 32 14.81 -5.84 -13.44
CA GLU A 32 16.05 -5.77 -12.66
C GLU A 32 17.30 -5.75 -13.57
N ILE A 33 17.36 -6.62 -14.58
CA ILE A 33 18.45 -6.66 -15.57
C ILE A 33 18.44 -5.42 -16.47
N ASN A 34 17.29 -4.87 -16.89
CA ASN A 34 17.26 -3.67 -17.73
C ASN A 34 17.65 -2.42 -16.94
N GLN A 35 17.18 -2.28 -15.70
CA GLN A 35 17.57 -1.20 -14.79
C GLN A 35 19.06 -1.26 -14.45
N TYR A 36 19.66 -2.46 -14.46
CA TYR A 36 21.09 -2.70 -14.24
C TYR A 36 21.89 -3.03 -15.51
N SER A 37 21.29 -2.96 -16.70
CA SER A 37 21.94 -3.41 -17.95
C SER A 37 23.10 -2.52 -18.37
N THR A 38 23.09 -1.27 -17.91
CA THR A 38 24.22 -0.33 -17.99
C THR A 38 25.43 -0.75 -17.14
N ILE A 39 25.29 -1.71 -16.22
CA ILE A 39 26.38 -2.25 -15.39
C ILE A 39 27.12 -3.40 -16.13
N THR A 40 26.64 -3.85 -17.29
CA THR A 40 27.25 -4.97 -18.03
C THR A 40 28.32 -4.51 -19.03
N ILE A 41 29.58 -4.48 -18.57
CA ILE A 41 30.79 -5.16 -19.12
C ILE A 41 32.01 -4.48 -18.47
N GLY A 42 32.17 -4.75 -17.18
CA GLY A 42 33.45 -4.75 -16.52
C GLY A 42 33.41 -5.93 -15.57
N SER A 43 34.26 -6.93 -15.78
CA SER A 43 34.46 -8.08 -14.88
C SER A 43 35.08 -7.65 -13.54
N ASP A 44 34.62 -6.52 -13.01
CA ASP A 44 35.27 -5.72 -12.00
C ASP A 44 34.37 -5.64 -10.77
N VAL A 45 34.98 -5.88 -9.61
CA VAL A 45 34.33 -5.85 -8.29
C VAL A 45 33.68 -4.47 -8.04
N THR A 46 34.12 -3.44 -8.77
CA THR A 46 33.53 -2.09 -8.83
C THR A 46 32.09 -2.07 -9.37
N GLY A 47 31.76 -2.86 -10.41
CA GLY A 47 30.39 -2.97 -10.92
C GLY A 47 29.46 -3.67 -9.92
N GLY A 48 29.98 -4.67 -9.21
CA GLY A 48 29.28 -5.33 -8.11
C GLY A 48 28.95 -4.36 -6.98
N THR A 49 29.91 -3.51 -6.57
CA THR A 49 29.67 -2.47 -5.56
C THR A 49 28.59 -1.48 -5.99
N VAL A 50 28.57 -1.04 -7.25
CA VAL A 50 27.51 -0.14 -7.77
C VAL A 50 26.14 -0.81 -7.72
N SER A 51 26.05 -2.08 -8.13
CA SER A 51 24.80 -2.85 -8.01
C SER A 51 24.33 -2.95 -6.56
N SER A 52 25.23 -3.20 -5.60
CA SER A 52 24.90 -3.24 -4.17
C SER A 52 24.41 -1.89 -3.65
N ILE A 53 24.98 -0.77 -4.13
CA ILE A 53 24.49 0.57 -3.79
C ILE A 53 23.05 0.76 -4.28
N TYR A 54 22.74 0.32 -5.50
CA TYR A 54 21.39 0.47 -6.07
C TYR A 54 20.36 -0.36 -5.30
N SER A 55 20.68 -1.61 -4.97
CA SER A 55 19.84 -2.44 -4.10
C SER A 55 19.65 -1.80 -2.72
N ALA A 56 20.71 -1.27 -2.10
CA ALA A 56 20.62 -0.60 -0.80
C ALA A 56 19.74 0.65 -0.84
N ILE A 57 19.74 1.41 -1.95
CA ILE A 57 18.83 2.54 -2.15
C ILE A 57 17.40 2.06 -2.34
N LYS A 58 17.17 1.00 -3.13
CA LYS A 58 15.83 0.44 -3.37
C LYS A 58 15.19 -0.07 -2.09
N ASP A 59 15.90 -0.90 -1.34
CA ASP A 59 15.44 -1.48 -0.08
C ASP A 59 15.27 -0.37 0.96
N GLY A 60 16.25 0.54 1.04
CA GLY A 60 16.19 1.72 1.90
C GLY A 60 15.00 2.62 1.61
N ALA A 61 14.62 2.80 0.34
CA ALA A 61 13.47 3.60 -0.05
C ALA A 61 12.14 2.96 0.43
N GLY A 62 11.98 1.65 0.24
CA GLY A 62 10.81 0.92 0.72
C GLY A 62 10.67 0.94 2.25
N ASP A 63 11.76 0.63 2.96
CA ASP A 63 11.80 0.63 4.42
C ASP A 63 11.59 2.04 5.01
N SER A 64 12.20 3.06 4.39
CA SER A 64 12.01 4.45 4.78
C SER A 64 10.58 4.90 4.55
N GLY A 65 9.95 4.47 3.44
CA GLY A 65 8.53 4.70 3.20
C GLY A 65 7.66 4.02 4.26
N ARG A 66 7.91 2.76 4.58
CA ARG A 66 7.15 2.06 5.64
C ARG A 66 7.28 2.77 6.99
N TYR A 67 8.51 3.18 7.35
CA TYR A 67 8.79 3.95 8.56
C TYR A 67 8.08 5.31 8.56
N ALA A 68 8.11 6.02 7.43
CA ALA A 68 7.45 7.32 7.29
C ALA A 68 5.93 7.20 7.42
N ALA A 69 5.32 6.16 6.84
CA ALA A 69 3.87 5.94 6.96
C ALA A 69 3.45 5.67 8.40
N TYR A 70 4.21 4.87 9.14
CA TYR A 70 3.98 4.65 10.56
C TYR A 70 4.07 5.96 11.35
N ASN A 71 5.15 6.73 11.19
CA ASN A 71 5.36 7.96 11.94
C ASN A 71 4.38 9.08 11.54
N ALA A 72 4.00 9.19 10.27
CA ALA A 72 2.98 10.14 9.84
C ALA A 72 1.62 9.81 10.45
N SER A 73 1.23 8.53 10.47
CA SER A 73 -0.01 8.09 11.11
C SER A 73 0.01 8.35 12.61
N ARG A 74 1.11 8.00 13.30
CA ARG A 74 1.30 8.30 14.72
C ARG A 74 1.26 9.79 15.01
N LYS A 75 1.92 10.61 14.19
CA LYS A 75 1.89 12.08 14.32
C LYS A 75 0.47 12.62 14.32
N VAL A 76 -0.38 12.16 13.40
CA VAL A 76 -1.78 12.61 13.30
C VAL A 76 -2.59 12.13 14.51
N ILE A 77 -2.41 10.87 14.93
CA ILE A 77 -3.11 10.28 16.08
C ILE A 77 -2.71 10.96 17.39
N ASP A 78 -1.41 11.08 17.64
CA ASP A 78 -0.84 11.55 18.90
C ASP A 78 -1.09 13.05 19.10
N ASP A 79 -0.99 13.84 18.03
CA ASP A 79 -1.31 15.28 18.08
C ASP A 79 -2.79 15.57 17.91
N GLN A 80 -3.58 14.56 17.53
CA GLN A 80 -5.02 14.65 17.28
C GLN A 80 -5.42 15.66 16.19
N VAL A 81 -4.52 15.89 15.23
CA VAL A 81 -4.69 16.89 14.17
C VAL A 81 -4.19 16.32 12.85
N PHE A 82 -5.01 16.45 11.79
CA PHE A 82 -4.64 16.07 10.43
C PHE A 82 -3.48 16.90 9.88
N LEU A 83 -2.69 16.30 8.99
CA LEU A 83 -1.62 17.02 8.29
C LEU A 83 -2.20 18.04 7.30
N THR A 84 -1.41 19.07 7.01
CA THR A 84 -1.76 20.06 5.97
C THR A 84 -1.26 19.64 4.59
N ASP A 85 -0.06 19.06 4.54
CA ASP A 85 0.56 18.46 3.35
C ASP A 85 1.19 17.13 3.76
N SER A 86 0.45 16.06 3.52
CA SER A 86 0.86 14.70 3.90
C SER A 86 2.03 14.20 3.09
N LYS A 87 2.10 14.51 1.79
CA LYS A 87 3.16 14.07 0.90
C LYS A 87 4.49 14.75 1.24
N ASP A 88 4.50 16.05 1.49
CA ASP A 88 5.72 16.76 1.88
C ASP A 88 6.27 16.26 3.23
N TYR A 89 5.38 16.04 4.20
CA TYR A 89 5.75 15.50 5.50
C TYR A 89 6.35 14.08 5.41
N VAL A 90 5.70 13.19 4.65
CA VAL A 90 6.20 11.84 4.41
C VAL A 90 7.53 11.87 3.67
N LYS A 91 7.66 12.70 2.62
CA LYS A 91 8.92 12.90 1.88
C LYS A 91 10.07 13.31 2.77
N GLN A 92 9.85 14.22 3.72
CA GLN A 92 10.89 14.65 4.66
C GLN A 92 11.41 13.47 5.49
N ILE A 93 10.50 12.69 6.11
CA ILE A 93 10.90 11.54 6.93
C ILE A 93 11.60 10.48 6.07
N VAL A 94 11.10 10.22 4.87
CA VAL A 94 11.72 9.30 3.92
C VAL A 94 13.14 9.73 3.59
N THR A 95 13.36 11.02 3.32
CA THR A 95 14.68 11.56 2.96
C THR A 95 15.68 11.36 4.11
N ASP A 96 15.28 11.70 5.33
CA ASP A 96 16.13 11.57 6.51
C ASP A 96 16.51 10.10 6.78
N GLN A 97 15.52 9.20 6.70
CA GLN A 97 15.71 7.77 6.94
C GLN A 97 16.50 7.08 5.81
N LEU A 98 16.26 7.46 4.56
CA LEU A 98 16.97 6.92 3.40
C LEU A 98 18.45 7.32 3.44
N ASN A 99 18.75 8.58 3.77
CA ASN A 99 20.12 9.04 3.95
C ASN A 99 20.85 8.21 5.01
N ALA A 100 20.22 8.03 6.19
CA ALA A 100 20.80 7.21 7.25
C ALA A 100 21.06 5.76 6.80
N HIS A 101 20.10 5.14 6.11
CA HIS A 101 20.23 3.77 5.61
C HIS A 101 21.35 3.64 4.56
N VAL A 102 21.36 4.52 3.56
CA VAL A 102 22.32 4.49 2.45
C VAL A 102 23.74 4.75 2.96
N ILE A 103 23.92 5.69 3.89
CA ILE A 103 25.22 5.97 4.50
C ILE A 103 25.72 4.76 5.30
N ASP A 104 24.87 4.11 6.09
CA ASP A 104 25.24 2.89 6.84
C ASP A 104 25.60 1.73 5.89
N ALA A 105 24.77 1.45 4.89
CA ALA A 105 25.01 0.41 3.91
C ALA A 105 26.28 0.66 3.09
N CYS A 106 26.48 1.88 2.59
CA CYS A 106 27.66 2.25 1.81
C CYS A 106 28.92 2.28 2.68
N SER A 107 28.84 2.67 3.96
CA SER A 107 29.98 2.59 4.88
C SER A 107 30.43 1.14 5.09
N LYS A 108 29.49 0.20 5.27
CA LYS A 108 29.81 -1.24 5.39
C LYS A 108 30.43 -1.77 4.10
N LEU A 109 29.86 -1.43 2.94
CA LEU A 109 30.42 -1.77 1.63
C LEU A 109 31.84 -1.23 1.46
N SER A 110 32.10 0.01 1.87
CA SER A 110 33.45 0.61 1.86
C SER A 110 34.43 -0.14 2.74
N GLN A 111 34.02 -0.60 3.94
CA GLN A 111 34.86 -1.40 4.84
C GLN A 111 35.18 -2.78 4.26
N GLU A 112 34.16 -3.47 3.73
CA GLU A 112 34.29 -4.83 3.20
C GLU A 112 35.13 -4.89 1.93
N THR A 113 35.00 -3.86 1.09
CA THR A 113 35.61 -3.85 -0.25
C THR A 113 36.88 -3.00 -0.35
N GLY A 114 37.18 -2.18 0.67
CA GLY A 114 38.28 -1.21 0.66
C GLY A 114 38.08 -0.03 -0.31
N ARG A 115 36.84 0.19 -0.78
CA ARG A 115 36.51 1.21 -1.79
C ARG A 115 36.09 2.53 -1.16
N THR A 116 36.44 3.63 -1.80
CA THR A 116 35.91 4.96 -1.46
C THR A 116 34.66 5.25 -2.29
N ILE A 117 33.54 5.50 -1.63
CA ILE A 117 32.24 5.73 -2.27
C ILE A 117 31.83 7.19 -2.09
N TYR A 118 31.33 7.81 -3.16
CA TYR A 118 30.71 9.12 -3.15
C TYR A 118 29.31 9.02 -3.74
N ILE A 119 28.33 9.66 -3.09
CA ILE A 119 26.97 9.83 -3.59
C ILE A 119 26.67 11.32 -3.54
N ASN A 120 26.18 11.88 -4.64
CA ASN A 120 25.93 13.31 -4.80
C ASN A 120 27.15 14.20 -4.47
N ASN A 121 28.35 13.72 -4.83
CA ASN A 121 29.65 14.33 -4.48
C ASN A 121 29.96 14.38 -2.97
N VAL A 122 29.13 13.77 -2.12
CA VAL A 122 29.39 13.59 -0.69
C VAL A 122 30.18 12.30 -0.49
N LEU A 123 31.31 12.40 0.19
CA LEU A 123 32.12 11.25 0.57
C LEU A 123 31.39 10.45 1.67
N ILE A 124 31.12 9.17 1.41
CA ILE A 124 30.62 8.27 2.44
C ILE A 124 31.78 7.94 3.39
N PRO A 125 31.65 8.24 4.69
CA PRO A 125 32.69 7.91 5.65
C PRO A 125 32.81 6.40 5.82
N THR A 126 34.04 5.91 5.99
CA THR A 126 34.29 4.49 6.19
C THR A 126 33.82 3.99 7.57
N ASN A 127 33.56 4.88 8.53
CA ASN A 127 33.03 4.54 9.86
C ASN A 127 31.89 5.49 10.21
N THR A 128 30.78 4.92 10.71
CA THR A 128 29.55 5.65 11.03
C THR A 128 29.36 5.96 12.51
N THR A 129 30.37 5.74 13.36
CA THR A 129 30.23 5.99 14.81
C THR A 129 30.22 7.50 15.14
N ASN A 130 29.14 7.96 15.77
CA ASN A 130 28.99 9.28 16.42
C ASN A 130 29.31 10.51 15.56
N THR A 131 28.94 10.52 14.29
CA THR A 131 29.09 11.69 13.40
C THR A 131 27.77 12.07 12.76
N THR A 132 27.49 13.36 12.68
CA THR A 132 26.47 13.90 11.77
C THR A 132 27.03 13.81 10.35
N PHE A 133 26.25 13.22 9.45
CA PHE A 133 26.66 13.05 8.06
C PHE A 133 26.03 14.13 7.19
N ASP A 134 26.76 14.55 6.16
CA ASP A 134 26.18 15.34 5.09
C ASP A 134 25.13 14.49 4.35
N ALA A 135 23.98 15.09 4.04
CA ALA A 135 22.91 14.41 3.33
C ALA A 135 23.34 14.04 1.90
N THR A 136 23.09 12.81 1.49
CA THR A 136 23.36 12.33 0.13
C THR A 136 22.21 12.63 -0.83
N PHE A 137 20.99 12.70 -0.30
CA PHE A 137 19.76 13.04 -1.00
C PHE A 137 19.08 14.21 -0.31
N GLU A 138 18.52 15.11 -1.10
CA GLU A 138 17.63 16.18 -0.64
C GLU A 138 16.16 15.76 -0.84
N LYS A 139 15.23 16.48 -0.20
CA LYS A 139 13.79 16.18 -0.29
C LYS A 139 13.27 16.30 -1.72
N GLU A 140 13.90 17.16 -2.51
CA GLU A 140 13.62 17.42 -3.91
C GLU A 140 13.99 16.22 -4.81
N ASP A 141 14.93 15.38 -4.38
CA ASP A 141 15.35 14.15 -5.06
C ASP A 141 14.35 13.00 -4.86
N ILE A 142 13.40 13.16 -3.94
CA ILE A 142 12.43 12.13 -3.56
C ILE A 142 11.02 12.49 -4.05
N GLU A 143 10.29 11.50 -4.52
CA GLU A 143 8.86 11.58 -4.79
C GLU A 143 8.13 10.44 -4.09
N VAL A 144 6.88 10.70 -3.65
CA VAL A 144 6.01 9.69 -3.07
C VAL A 144 4.68 9.66 -3.82
N THR A 145 4.27 8.47 -4.25
CA THR A 145 3.08 8.30 -5.07
C THR A 145 2.40 6.96 -4.80
N GLN A 146 1.07 6.91 -4.83
CA GLN A 146 0.31 5.65 -4.77
C GLN A 146 -0.03 5.12 -6.16
N VAL A 147 0.79 5.46 -7.15
CA VAL A 147 0.64 5.02 -8.53
C VAL A 147 1.91 4.29 -8.92
N ASP A 148 1.77 3.09 -9.47
CA ASP A 148 2.90 2.31 -9.97
C ASP A 148 3.51 2.95 -11.24
N PRO A 149 4.69 2.49 -11.70
CA PRO A 149 5.31 3.00 -12.92
C PRO A 149 4.47 2.85 -14.20
N TYR A 150 3.40 2.05 -14.18
CA TYR A 150 2.50 1.82 -15.31
C TYR A 150 1.22 2.66 -15.24
N GLY A 151 1.04 3.46 -14.19
CA GLY A 151 -0.12 4.33 -14.01
C GLY A 151 -1.27 3.73 -13.19
N ASN A 152 -1.12 2.54 -12.62
CA ASN A 152 -2.17 1.90 -11.82
C ASN A 152 -2.10 2.35 -10.36
N GLY A 153 -3.25 2.65 -9.77
CA GLY A 153 -3.32 3.00 -8.34
C GLY A 153 -3.13 1.79 -7.43
N ASP A 154 -2.48 2.00 -6.29
CA ASP A 154 -2.33 1.02 -5.21
C ASP A 154 -2.99 1.51 -3.91
N PRO A 155 -4.10 0.92 -3.47
CA PRO A 155 -4.78 1.30 -2.23
C PRO A 155 -4.05 0.85 -0.95
N PHE A 156 -3.16 -0.13 -1.02
CA PHE A 156 -2.55 -0.80 0.14
C PHE A 156 -1.04 -0.59 0.26
N GLY A 157 -0.48 0.30 -0.56
CA GLY A 157 0.87 0.78 -0.45
C GLY A 157 1.12 2.03 -1.26
N TYR A 158 2.35 2.50 -1.21
CA TYR A 158 2.82 3.60 -2.03
C TYR A 158 4.29 3.38 -2.41
N TYR A 159 4.76 4.14 -3.38
CA TYR A 159 6.08 4.06 -3.94
C TYR A 159 6.90 5.28 -3.51
N VAL A 160 8.12 5.02 -3.06
CA VAL A 160 9.15 6.03 -2.86
C VAL A 160 10.05 5.99 -4.09
N VAL A 161 10.07 7.08 -4.84
CA VAL A 161 10.85 7.23 -6.07
C VAL A 161 12.04 8.14 -5.79
N VAL A 162 13.24 7.58 -5.86
CA VAL A 162 14.50 8.34 -5.87
C VAL A 162 14.76 8.73 -7.32
N LYS A 163 14.74 10.03 -7.60
CA LYS A 163 14.88 10.58 -8.95
C LYS A 163 16.24 10.25 -9.55
N SER A 164 16.24 10.07 -10.87
CA SER A 164 17.48 9.88 -11.62
C SER A 164 18.38 11.13 -11.59
N GLY A 165 19.67 10.92 -11.87
CA GLY A 165 20.62 12.01 -12.10
C GLY A 165 21.56 12.33 -10.92
N VAL A 166 21.34 11.74 -9.75
CA VAL A 166 22.25 11.88 -8.60
C VAL A 166 23.59 11.20 -8.93
N PRO A 167 24.73 11.92 -8.89
CA PRO A 167 26.02 11.36 -9.31
C PRO A 167 26.56 10.35 -8.30
N ILE A 168 27.15 9.26 -8.80
CA ILE A 168 27.83 8.23 -8.00
C ILE A 168 29.26 8.07 -8.49
N LYS A 169 30.18 7.97 -7.55
CA LYS A 169 31.58 7.69 -7.82
C LYS A 169 32.13 6.64 -6.86
N VAL A 170 32.78 5.61 -7.40
CA VAL A 170 33.43 4.54 -6.62
C VAL A 170 34.89 4.45 -7.05
N VAL A 171 35.81 4.50 -6.08
CA VAL A 171 37.26 4.56 -6.33
C VAL A 171 37.98 3.45 -5.58
N GLN A 172 38.89 2.75 -6.28
CA GLN A 172 39.87 1.83 -5.69
C GLN A 172 41.16 1.83 -6.51
N GLU A 173 42.29 2.21 -5.91
CA GLU A 173 43.67 2.11 -6.45
C GLU A 173 43.80 1.99 -7.99
N GLY A 174 43.48 3.07 -8.72
CA GLY A 174 43.61 3.14 -10.19
C GLY A 174 42.38 2.74 -10.99
N GLN A 175 41.34 2.20 -10.34
CA GLN A 175 40.00 1.97 -10.89
C GLN A 175 39.04 3.04 -10.36
N VAL A 176 38.31 3.66 -11.29
CA VAL A 176 37.27 4.65 -10.98
C VAL A 176 36.04 4.31 -11.79
N TYR A 177 34.91 4.19 -11.09
CA TYR A 177 33.59 4.26 -11.68
C TYR A 177 33.00 5.64 -11.42
N GLU A 178 32.46 6.28 -12.45
CA GLU A 178 31.68 7.51 -12.37
C GLU A 178 30.41 7.31 -13.20
N GLY A 179 29.26 7.60 -12.59
CA GLY A 179 27.96 7.44 -13.22
C GLY A 179 26.89 8.26 -12.52
N THR A 180 25.65 8.10 -12.94
CA THR A 180 24.47 8.71 -12.32
C THR A 180 23.47 7.64 -11.95
N LEU A 181 22.77 7.85 -10.84
CA LEU A 181 21.66 7.00 -10.44
C LEU A 181 20.59 6.97 -11.54
N PRO A 182 20.12 5.79 -11.95
CA PRO A 182 18.84 5.69 -12.62
C PRO A 182 17.73 6.06 -11.62
N GLU A 183 16.50 6.19 -12.12
CA GLU A 183 15.35 6.26 -11.22
C GLU A 183 15.24 4.93 -10.46
N ILE A 184 15.13 4.99 -9.14
CA ILE A 184 15.00 3.82 -8.27
C ILE A 184 13.70 3.94 -7.49
N THR A 185 12.88 2.88 -7.54
CA THR A 185 11.58 2.84 -6.88
C THR A 185 11.56 1.76 -5.80
N GLY A 186 11.26 2.16 -4.57
CA GLY A 186 11.00 1.26 -3.44
C GLY A 186 9.50 1.21 -3.10
N TYR A 187 8.96 0.02 -2.87
CA TYR A 187 7.56 -0.16 -2.45
C TYR A 187 7.43 -0.12 -0.93
N ALA A 188 6.47 0.66 -0.44
CA ALA A 188 6.18 0.85 0.98
C ALA A 188 4.73 0.39 1.27
N PRO A 189 4.52 -0.83 1.81
CA PRO A 189 3.19 -1.28 2.16
C PRO A 189 2.64 -0.50 3.35
N ILE A 190 1.34 -0.21 3.38
CA ILE A 190 0.68 0.44 4.54
C ILE A 190 -0.15 -0.53 5.39
N ILE A 191 -0.25 -1.79 4.97
CA ILE A 191 -0.94 -2.85 5.71
C ILE A 191 -0.37 -2.99 7.13
N GLY A 192 -1.22 -3.01 8.16
CA GLY A 192 -0.85 -3.09 9.57
C GLY A 192 -0.59 -1.74 10.23
N ILE A 193 -0.79 -0.62 9.53
CA ILE A 193 -0.71 0.73 10.10
C ILE A 193 -2.10 1.12 10.64
N GLU A 194 -2.14 1.73 11.82
CA GLU A 194 -3.38 2.28 12.39
C GLU A 194 -3.91 3.43 11.53
N ASP A 195 -5.22 3.47 11.28
CA ASP A 195 -5.80 4.50 10.42
C ASP A 195 -6.14 5.79 11.21
N PRO A 196 -5.35 6.88 11.03
CA PRO A 196 -5.59 8.15 11.73
C PRO A 196 -6.95 8.77 11.41
N TYR A 197 -7.49 8.52 10.21
CA TYR A 197 -8.78 9.06 9.79
C TYR A 197 -9.91 8.55 10.67
N ILE A 198 -9.95 7.23 10.92
CA ILE A 198 -10.97 6.60 11.77
C ILE A 198 -10.82 7.08 13.21
N TRP A 199 -9.59 7.14 13.73
CA TRP A 199 -9.31 7.63 15.08
C TRP A 199 -9.90 9.03 15.30
N ILE A 200 -9.49 10.00 14.49
CA ILE A 200 -9.90 11.40 14.68
C ILE A 200 -11.40 11.57 14.41
N LYS A 201 -11.91 11.04 13.30
CA LYS A 201 -13.30 11.28 12.91
C LYS A 201 -14.30 10.60 13.84
N THR A 202 -13.92 9.52 14.53
CA THR A 202 -14.76 8.91 15.58
C THR A 202 -14.55 9.54 16.96
N SER A 203 -13.83 10.67 17.06
CA SER A 203 -13.48 11.30 18.34
C SER A 203 -12.77 10.33 19.30
N PHE A 204 -11.85 9.53 18.75
CA PHE A 204 -11.05 8.51 19.46
C PHE A 204 -11.86 7.41 20.16
N ARG A 205 -13.13 7.23 19.78
CA ARG A 205 -13.99 6.17 20.35
C ARG A 205 -13.77 4.82 19.68
N LYS A 206 -13.26 4.84 18.46
CA LYS A 206 -12.93 3.64 17.70
C LYS A 206 -11.58 3.82 17.03
N ARG A 207 -10.81 2.74 17.03
CA ARG A 207 -9.60 2.60 16.25
C ARG A 207 -9.81 1.60 15.14
N ASP A 208 -8.93 1.64 14.15
CA ASP A 208 -8.86 0.62 13.13
C ASP A 208 -7.45 0.48 12.58
N VAL A 209 -7.18 -0.64 11.90
CA VAL A 209 -5.88 -0.97 11.31
C VAL A 209 -6.09 -1.40 9.87
N ILE A 210 -5.27 -0.89 8.95
CA ILE A 210 -5.40 -1.17 7.53
C ILE A 210 -5.02 -2.63 7.27
N TYR A 211 -6.00 -3.47 7.00
CA TYR A 211 -5.83 -4.84 6.48
C TYR A 211 -6.73 -5.00 5.27
N ASP A 212 -6.21 -5.58 4.20
CA ASP A 212 -6.99 -5.83 3.00
C ASP A 212 -8.07 -6.89 3.24
N TYR A 213 -9.21 -6.67 2.60
CA TYR A 213 -10.26 -7.65 2.53
C TYR A 213 -9.87 -8.73 1.51
N PRO A 214 -9.82 -10.03 1.88
CA PRO A 214 -9.23 -11.05 1.01
C PRO A 214 -10.21 -11.60 -0.04
N HIS A 215 -11.52 -11.37 0.10
CA HIS A 215 -12.53 -11.97 -0.76
C HIS A 215 -13.02 -10.98 -1.82
N TYR A 216 -12.13 -10.47 -2.66
CA TYR A 216 -12.54 -9.76 -3.86
C TYR A 216 -11.76 -10.22 -5.09
N GLU A 217 -12.39 -10.14 -6.25
CA GLU A 217 -11.77 -10.44 -7.54
C GLU A 217 -11.74 -9.18 -8.40
N LYS A 218 -10.58 -8.89 -9.00
CA LYS A 218 -10.49 -7.87 -10.04
C LYS A 218 -10.67 -8.55 -11.40
N ASN A 219 -11.74 -8.22 -12.11
CA ASN A 219 -11.94 -8.77 -13.44
C ASN A 219 -11.01 -8.10 -14.47
N TYR A 220 -10.95 -8.67 -15.68
CA TYR A 220 -10.10 -8.17 -16.78
C TYR A 220 -10.40 -6.72 -17.20
N LEU A 221 -11.61 -6.22 -16.91
CA LEU A 221 -12.01 -4.84 -17.18
C LEU A 221 -11.68 -3.88 -16.02
N GLY A 222 -11.08 -4.39 -14.94
CA GLY A 222 -10.74 -3.62 -13.75
C GLY A 222 -11.88 -3.44 -12.76
N ASN A 223 -13.07 -4.01 -13.00
CA ASN A 223 -14.15 -3.97 -12.01
C ASN A 223 -13.83 -4.96 -10.88
N VAL A 224 -14.09 -4.52 -9.66
CA VAL A 224 -13.92 -5.33 -8.46
C VAL A 224 -15.25 -5.99 -8.09
N ASP A 225 -15.23 -7.30 -7.92
CA ASP A 225 -16.32 -8.07 -7.34
C ASP A 225 -15.95 -8.44 -5.90
N TYR A 226 -16.75 -8.04 -4.92
CA TYR A 226 -16.41 -8.16 -3.49
C TYR A 226 -16.95 -9.43 -2.83
N HIS A 227 -17.65 -10.32 -3.54
CA HIS A 227 -18.08 -11.62 -3.01
C HIS A 227 -18.69 -11.61 -1.60
N PHE A 228 -19.28 -10.48 -1.19
CA PHE A 228 -19.74 -10.28 0.19
C PHE A 228 -20.84 -11.28 0.53
N ASP A 229 -21.63 -11.67 -0.46
CA ASP A 229 -22.85 -12.45 -0.36
C ASP A 229 -22.82 -13.82 -1.03
N ASP A 230 -21.62 -14.33 -1.32
CA ASP A 230 -21.43 -15.71 -1.81
C ASP A 230 -22.02 -16.76 -0.87
N ASN A 231 -22.09 -16.46 0.44
CA ASN A 231 -22.65 -17.36 1.45
C ASN A 231 -23.56 -16.60 2.42
N ILE A 232 -24.86 -16.87 2.34
CA ILE A 232 -25.90 -16.24 3.14
C ILE A 232 -26.54 -17.30 4.04
N THR A 233 -26.52 -17.06 5.34
CA THR A 233 -27.22 -17.86 6.35
C THR A 233 -28.52 -17.17 6.76
N ILE A 234 -29.29 -17.78 7.67
CA ILE A 234 -30.54 -17.18 8.18
C ILE A 234 -30.31 -15.87 8.97
N THR A 235 -29.09 -15.61 9.44
CA THR A 235 -28.76 -14.47 10.30
C THR A 235 -27.61 -13.62 9.79
N GLU A 236 -26.80 -14.13 8.86
CA GLU A 236 -25.56 -13.49 8.45
C GLU A 236 -25.34 -13.56 6.93
N VAL A 237 -24.68 -12.53 6.40
CA VAL A 237 -24.04 -12.53 5.09
C VAL A 237 -22.55 -12.78 5.38
N GLN A 238 -22.07 -14.01 5.17
CA GLN A 238 -20.88 -14.53 5.84
C GLN A 238 -19.61 -13.73 5.53
N HIS A 239 -19.28 -13.51 4.26
CA HIS A 239 -18.04 -12.80 3.92
C HIS A 239 -18.12 -11.31 4.27
N LEU A 240 -19.31 -10.69 4.22
CA LEU A 240 -19.51 -9.35 4.78
C LEU A 240 -19.26 -9.37 6.29
N TRP A 241 -19.83 -10.33 7.02
CA TRP A 241 -19.62 -10.46 8.46
C TRP A 241 -18.13 -10.63 8.80
N ASP A 242 -17.42 -11.47 8.05
CA ASP A 242 -15.98 -11.69 8.21
C ASP A 242 -15.18 -10.41 7.95
N CYS A 243 -15.54 -9.66 6.90
CA CYS A 243 -14.98 -8.33 6.64
C CYS A 243 -15.21 -7.38 7.82
N LEU A 244 -16.45 -7.29 8.33
CA LEU A 244 -16.82 -6.39 9.43
C LEU A 244 -16.16 -6.77 10.76
N ASN A 245 -15.99 -8.06 11.00
CA ASN A 245 -15.38 -8.60 12.22
C ASN A 245 -13.85 -8.55 12.16
N GLY A 246 -13.28 -8.49 10.96
CA GLY A 246 -11.85 -8.61 10.72
C GLY A 246 -11.36 -10.05 10.80
N THR A 247 -12.16 -11.04 10.43
CA THR A 247 -11.73 -12.44 10.46
C THR A 247 -10.42 -12.59 9.66
N ASP A 248 -9.48 -13.37 10.20
CA ASP A 248 -8.14 -13.60 9.62
C ASP A 248 -7.22 -12.37 9.54
N ASN A 249 -7.52 -11.28 10.25
CA ASN A 249 -6.53 -10.23 10.40
C ASN A 249 -5.27 -10.77 11.13
N PRO A 250 -4.05 -10.37 10.73
CA PRO A 250 -2.80 -10.86 11.34
C PRO A 250 -2.67 -10.65 12.86
N GLN A 251 -3.44 -9.73 13.46
CA GLN A 251 -3.42 -9.51 14.91
C GLN A 251 -4.41 -10.42 15.67
N ASN A 252 -5.24 -11.20 14.97
CA ASN A 252 -6.31 -12.03 15.54
C ASN A 252 -7.24 -11.25 16.48
N LEU A 253 -7.49 -9.96 16.19
CA LEU A 253 -8.35 -9.09 16.98
C LEU A 253 -9.72 -8.95 16.33
N SER A 254 -10.79 -9.26 17.05
CA SER A 254 -12.15 -9.01 16.55
C SER A 254 -12.48 -7.52 16.51
N LEU A 255 -13.50 -7.17 15.71
CA LEU A 255 -14.00 -5.80 15.52
C LEU A 255 -13.00 -4.84 14.84
N LEU A 256 -12.07 -5.39 14.05
CA LEU A 256 -11.15 -4.64 13.17
C LEU A 256 -11.54 -4.85 11.71
N PRO A 257 -12.50 -4.08 11.19
CA PRO A 257 -13.02 -4.29 9.84
C PRO A 257 -11.92 -4.18 8.79
N GLN A 258 -11.98 -5.05 7.79
CA GLN A 258 -11.05 -5.04 6.66
C GLN A 258 -11.37 -3.91 5.67
N TYR A 259 -10.34 -3.48 4.96
CA TYR A 259 -10.33 -2.40 3.97
C TYR A 259 -10.44 -2.98 2.58
N PHE A 260 -11.15 -2.29 1.71
CA PHE A 260 -11.36 -2.70 0.33
C PHE A 260 -11.09 -1.51 -0.60
N PRO A 261 -10.61 -1.75 -1.84
CA PRO A 261 -10.46 -0.69 -2.84
C PRO A 261 -11.79 0.05 -3.03
N ASP A 262 -11.78 1.37 -3.10
CA ASP A 262 -13.00 2.17 -3.28
C ASP A 262 -12.67 3.52 -3.93
N PRO A 263 -12.99 3.74 -5.22
CA PRO A 263 -12.71 4.98 -5.93
C PRO A 263 -13.32 6.25 -5.31
N ALA A 264 -14.38 6.11 -4.52
CA ALA A 264 -15.04 7.21 -3.83
C ALA A 264 -14.49 7.46 -2.41
N GLY A 265 -13.64 6.57 -1.90
CA GLY A 265 -13.05 6.63 -0.57
C GLY A 265 -11.92 7.66 -0.44
N LEU A 266 -10.95 7.34 0.41
CA LEU A 266 -9.73 8.11 0.63
C LEU A 266 -8.50 7.21 0.50
N ASN A 267 -7.46 7.72 -0.17
CA ASN A 267 -6.16 7.07 -0.21
C ASN A 267 -5.37 7.36 1.09
N PHE A 268 -4.17 6.81 1.22
CA PHE A 268 -3.38 6.93 2.46
C PHE A 268 -3.04 8.39 2.80
N PHE A 269 -2.58 9.16 1.81
CA PHE A 269 -2.24 10.57 1.98
C PHE A 269 -3.48 11.42 2.32
N GLU A 270 -4.60 11.14 1.66
CA GLU A 270 -5.90 11.76 1.94
C GLU A 270 -6.42 11.43 3.35
N ARG A 271 -6.18 10.22 3.86
CA ARG A 271 -6.49 9.83 5.24
C ARG A 271 -5.65 10.57 6.27
N LEU A 272 -4.38 10.86 5.96
CA LEU A 272 -3.50 11.70 6.79
C LEU A 272 -3.94 13.17 6.84
N GLU A 273 -4.59 13.67 5.79
CA GLU A 273 -5.13 15.05 5.74
C GLU A 273 -6.61 15.15 6.13
N GLY A 274 -7.30 14.01 6.24
CA GLY A 274 -8.71 13.92 6.60
C GLY A 274 -9.67 14.42 5.52
N LYS A 275 -9.21 14.48 4.26
CA LYS A 275 -9.94 14.99 3.09
C LYS A 275 -9.32 14.45 1.79
N GLN A 276 -10.09 14.49 0.70
CA GLN A 276 -9.55 14.22 -0.63
C GLN A 276 -8.56 15.32 -1.08
N ILE A 277 -7.52 14.91 -1.80
CA ILE A 277 -6.46 15.75 -2.34
C ILE A 277 -6.66 15.81 -3.86
N SER A 278 -6.65 17.03 -4.39
CA SER A 278 -6.88 17.25 -5.83
C SER A 278 -5.75 16.63 -6.65
N GLY A 279 -6.11 15.85 -7.68
CA GLY A 279 -5.16 15.25 -8.62
C GLY A 279 -4.68 13.84 -8.23
N GLU A 280 -5.05 13.33 -7.06
CA GLU A 280 -4.79 11.94 -6.70
C GLU A 280 -5.61 10.96 -7.54
N ASN A 281 -5.02 9.79 -7.84
CA ASN A 281 -5.69 8.74 -8.58
C ASN A 281 -6.80 8.11 -7.72
N ASN A 282 -8.01 7.96 -8.27
CA ASN A 282 -9.11 7.32 -7.56
C ASN A 282 -8.83 5.83 -7.28
N GLU A 283 -8.04 5.15 -8.10
CA GLU A 283 -7.72 3.73 -7.93
C GLU A 283 -6.85 3.44 -6.70
N SER A 284 -6.17 4.45 -6.14
CA SER A 284 -5.39 4.30 -4.90
C SER A 284 -6.23 4.49 -3.62
N ARG A 285 -7.54 4.70 -3.76
CA ARG A 285 -8.42 4.92 -2.63
C ARG A 285 -8.98 3.61 -2.11
N MET A 286 -9.21 3.60 -0.81
CA MET A 286 -9.83 2.49 -0.09
C MET A 286 -10.90 3.03 0.85
N SER A 287 -11.73 2.13 1.34
CA SER A 287 -12.73 2.37 2.37
C SER A 287 -12.77 1.21 3.36
N THR A 288 -13.32 1.47 4.54
CA THR A 288 -13.65 0.45 5.56
C THR A 288 -15.03 0.74 6.15
N PHE A 289 -15.46 -0.10 7.11
CA PHE A 289 -16.75 0.02 7.77
C PHE A 289 -16.66 0.56 9.20
N ILE A 290 -17.60 1.42 9.57
CA ILE A 290 -17.76 1.94 10.93
C ILE A 290 -18.69 1.05 11.74
N ILE A 291 -18.12 0.03 12.40
CA ILE A 291 -18.82 -0.85 13.33
C ILE A 291 -19.27 -0.13 14.62
N GLY A 292 -20.48 -0.43 15.08
CA GLY A 292 -21.00 -0.09 16.41
C GLY A 292 -21.64 1.30 16.55
N ASN A 293 -21.63 2.12 15.49
CA ASN A 293 -22.10 3.50 15.51
C ASN A 293 -21.48 4.33 16.66
N PRO A 294 -20.15 4.54 16.64
CA PRO A 294 -19.41 5.24 17.71
C PRO A 294 -19.84 6.71 17.89
N LEU A 295 -20.55 7.29 16.93
CA LEU A 295 -21.08 8.67 16.98
C LEU A 295 -22.61 8.70 17.13
N SER A 296 -23.18 7.67 17.76
CA SER A 296 -24.63 7.55 17.95
C SER A 296 -25.27 8.74 18.71
N ASP A 297 -24.52 9.40 19.60
CA ASP A 297 -24.89 10.63 20.30
C ASP A 297 -24.96 11.85 19.36
N VAL A 298 -24.04 11.94 18.40
CA VAL A 298 -24.02 12.99 17.36
C VAL A 298 -25.16 12.78 16.37
N TYR A 299 -25.40 11.52 15.97
CA TYR A 299 -26.40 11.19 14.97
C TYR A 299 -27.82 11.01 15.50
N GLN A 300 -28.02 10.96 16.82
CA GLN A 300 -29.34 11.00 17.48
C GLN A 300 -30.36 10.03 16.82
N SER A 301 -29.97 8.75 16.71
CA SER A 301 -30.78 7.69 16.11
C SER A 301 -31.01 7.75 14.59
N LYS A 302 -30.30 8.63 13.85
CA LYS A 302 -30.27 8.56 12.38
C LYS A 302 -29.67 7.25 11.90
N THR A 303 -30.18 6.75 10.78
CA THR A 303 -29.69 5.55 10.09
C THR A 303 -28.61 5.96 9.09
N ILE A 304 -27.36 5.96 9.54
CA ILE A 304 -26.21 6.42 8.75
C ILE A 304 -25.53 5.23 8.08
N SER A 305 -25.16 5.37 6.81
CA SER A 305 -24.37 4.36 6.09
C SER A 305 -23.07 4.06 6.84
N ALA A 306 -22.70 2.79 6.93
CA ALA A 306 -21.52 2.36 7.68
C ALA A 306 -20.20 2.53 6.91
N ILE A 307 -20.22 2.91 5.63
CA ILE A 307 -18.99 3.22 4.88
C ILE A 307 -18.31 4.42 5.50
N ASP A 308 -17.01 4.35 5.81
CA ASP A 308 -16.29 5.38 6.55
C ASP A 308 -16.55 6.84 6.08
N HIS A 309 -16.30 7.16 4.80
CA HIS A 309 -16.49 8.51 4.28
C HIS A 309 -17.97 8.94 4.23
N GLU A 310 -18.89 8.03 3.89
CA GLU A 310 -20.33 8.30 3.95
C GLU A 310 -20.82 8.49 5.40
N TYR A 311 -20.26 7.71 6.33
CA TYR A 311 -20.59 7.72 7.74
C TYR A 311 -20.25 9.08 8.34
N PHE A 312 -19.06 9.60 8.07
CA PHE A 312 -18.64 10.92 8.56
C PHE A 312 -19.32 12.08 7.81
N ALA A 313 -19.78 11.86 6.59
CA ALA A 313 -20.64 12.80 5.86
C ALA A 313 -22.11 12.76 6.32
N GLY A 314 -22.50 11.79 7.15
CA GLY A 314 -23.87 11.62 7.62
C GLY A 314 -24.84 11.18 6.52
N VAL A 315 -24.35 10.46 5.51
CA VAL A 315 -25.18 9.92 4.43
C VAL A 315 -26.14 8.88 5.00
N THR A 316 -27.42 9.02 4.67
CA THR A 316 -28.45 8.10 5.16
C THR A 316 -28.31 6.75 4.49
N GLY A 317 -28.32 5.69 5.29
CA GLY A 317 -28.37 4.30 4.85
C GLY A 317 -29.72 3.66 5.15
N THR A 318 -29.93 2.51 4.54
CA THR A 318 -31.05 1.60 4.84
C THR A 318 -30.49 0.28 5.35
N ARG A 319 -31.19 -0.35 6.30
CA ARG A 319 -30.72 -1.61 6.89
C ARG A 319 -30.62 -2.70 5.83
N ILE A 320 -29.73 -3.65 6.05
CA ILE A 320 -29.76 -4.93 5.31
C ILE A 320 -30.69 -5.88 6.06
N THR A 321 -31.53 -6.59 5.31
CA THR A 321 -32.37 -7.66 5.86
C THR A 321 -32.18 -8.95 5.09
N ILE A 322 -32.13 -10.05 5.82
CA ILE A 322 -32.11 -11.42 5.30
C ILE A 322 -33.54 -11.95 5.30
N ASN A 323 -33.96 -12.53 4.19
CA ASN A 323 -35.32 -13.02 3.91
C ASN A 323 -36.40 -11.98 4.21
N GLY A 324 -36.10 -10.70 3.95
CA GLY A 324 -36.98 -9.55 4.21
C GLY A 324 -37.40 -9.33 5.67
N THR A 325 -36.89 -10.12 6.63
CA THR A 325 -37.45 -10.20 7.98
C THR A 325 -36.39 -10.12 9.07
N VAL A 326 -35.23 -10.76 8.88
CA VAL A 326 -34.14 -10.76 9.86
C VAL A 326 -33.24 -9.57 9.60
N THR A 327 -33.03 -8.72 10.62
CA THR A 327 -32.10 -7.59 10.51
C THR A 327 -30.67 -8.12 10.60
N PHE A 328 -29.86 -7.82 9.57
CA PHE A 328 -28.43 -8.05 9.65
C PHE A 328 -27.81 -7.01 10.57
N ASN A 329 -27.22 -7.48 11.66
CA ASN A 329 -26.49 -6.63 12.60
C ASN A 329 -24.99 -6.72 12.28
N ASP A 330 -24.25 -5.68 12.64
CA ASP A 330 -22.80 -5.74 12.67
C ASP A 330 -22.30 -6.59 13.87
N PRO A 331 -21.00 -6.92 13.90
CA PRO A 331 -20.39 -7.65 15.01
C PRO A 331 -20.49 -6.98 16.39
N ALA A 332 -20.82 -5.68 16.47
CA ALA A 332 -21.11 -4.99 17.72
C ALA A 332 -22.60 -5.03 18.11
N GLY A 333 -23.42 -5.78 17.38
CA GLY A 333 -24.85 -5.97 17.64
C GLY A 333 -25.72 -4.78 17.24
N LYS A 334 -25.25 -3.88 16.37
CA LYS A 334 -26.04 -2.76 15.84
C LYS A 334 -26.58 -3.10 14.47
N PRO A 335 -27.81 -2.67 14.11
CA PRO A 335 -28.30 -2.83 12.74
C PRO A 335 -27.31 -2.21 11.75
N PHE A 336 -26.95 -2.97 10.73
CA PHE A 336 -25.98 -2.54 9.72
C PHE A 336 -26.69 -1.82 8.58
N TYR A 337 -26.25 -0.61 8.27
CA TYR A 337 -26.85 0.28 7.28
C TYR A 337 -25.87 0.56 6.16
N LEU A 338 -26.36 0.57 4.93
CA LEU A 338 -25.60 1.03 3.76
C LEU A 338 -26.47 1.96 2.91
N SER A 339 -25.85 2.93 2.25
CA SER A 339 -26.52 3.73 1.23
C SER A 339 -26.95 2.85 0.05
N SER A 340 -27.95 3.29 -0.71
CA SER A 340 -28.37 2.56 -1.92
C SER A 340 -27.24 2.47 -2.95
N ALA A 341 -26.34 3.46 -2.98
CA ALA A 341 -25.17 3.44 -3.85
C ALA A 341 -24.25 2.27 -3.50
N TYR A 342 -23.88 2.11 -2.23
CA TYR A 342 -22.99 1.02 -1.81
C TYR A 342 -23.65 -0.35 -1.80
N LYS A 343 -24.96 -0.44 -1.53
CA LYS A 343 -25.69 -1.69 -1.76
C LYS A 343 -25.55 -2.16 -3.20
N ASN A 344 -25.74 -1.25 -4.17
CA ASN A 344 -25.57 -1.59 -5.58
C ASN A 344 -24.11 -1.85 -5.96
N TYR A 345 -23.17 -1.05 -5.42
CA TYR A 345 -21.74 -1.17 -5.72
C TYR A 345 -21.18 -2.53 -5.29
N PHE A 346 -21.61 -3.03 -4.14
CA PHE A 346 -21.28 -4.34 -3.62
C PHE A 346 -22.19 -5.47 -4.13
N SER A 347 -23.09 -5.17 -5.07
CA SER A 347 -24.09 -6.10 -5.60
C SER A 347 -25.02 -6.70 -4.54
N LEU A 348 -25.16 -6.06 -3.38
CA LEU A 348 -25.99 -6.57 -2.30
C LEU A 348 -27.48 -6.40 -2.61
N LEU A 349 -28.23 -7.49 -2.55
CA LEU A 349 -29.67 -7.45 -2.75
C LEU A 349 -30.34 -6.67 -1.61
N SER A 350 -31.29 -5.80 -1.98
CA SER A 350 -31.96 -4.89 -1.02
C SER A 350 -32.69 -5.64 0.11
N ASN A 351 -33.16 -6.84 -0.20
CA ASN A 351 -33.47 -7.90 0.74
C ASN A 351 -32.74 -9.12 0.19
N TYR A 352 -31.89 -9.76 0.97
CA TYR A 352 -31.39 -11.08 0.61
C TYR A 352 -32.54 -12.06 0.75
N ASP A 353 -33.43 -12.07 -0.23
CA ASP A 353 -34.53 -12.99 -0.36
C ASP A 353 -33.94 -14.35 -0.73
N ILE A 354 -33.94 -15.31 0.19
CA ILE A 354 -33.74 -16.72 -0.14
C ILE A 354 -35.11 -17.35 -0.46
#